data_AF-A0A6J0VA24-F1
#
_entry.id   AF-A0A6J0VA24-F1
#
_cell.length_a   1.000
_cell.length_b   1.000
_cell.length_c   1.000
_cell.angle_alpha   90.00
_cell.angle_beta   90.00
_cell.angle_gamma   90.00
#
_symmetry.space_group_name_H-M   'P 1'
#
loop_
_entity.id
_entity.type
_entity.pdbx_description
1 polymer ?
#
loop_
_entity_poly.entity_id
_entity_poly.type
_entity_poly.pdbx_seq_one_letter_code
_entity_poly.pdbx_strand_id
1 'polypeptide(L)'
;MKSFKTSYVLRVPLAIFLAVLLLHFYAEAATWQDFQNRHIAPPRGPNENLNAYCDRMMIARGMTQPRCKPRNTFIHNNVHDVQQVCHGQSTHYGGNLYDSIQSFDMTECNNTGLI
;
A
#
# COMPACT_ATOMS: atom_id res chain seq x y z
N MET A 1 -42.61 39.03 8.31
CA MET A 1 -41.34 38.44 8.77
C MET A 1 -41.41 36.93 8.56
N LYS A 2 -40.61 36.38 7.63
CA LYS A 2 -40.66 34.95 7.29
C LYS A 2 -39.95 34.17 8.39
N SER A 3 -40.70 33.33 9.12
CA SER A 3 -40.16 32.36 10.06
C SER A 3 -39.36 31.32 9.27
N PHE A 4 -38.09 31.63 9.02
CA PHE A 4 -37.16 30.67 8.45
C PHE A 4 -36.88 29.64 9.53
N LYS A 5 -37.51 28.47 9.40
CA LYS A 5 -37.51 27.38 10.40
C LYS A 5 -36.07 27.08 10.85
N THR A 6 -35.72 27.54 12.05
CA THR A 6 -34.42 27.39 12.74
C THR A 6 -33.89 25.95 12.72
N SER A 7 -34.78 24.97 12.58
CA SER A 7 -34.47 23.54 12.42
C SER A 7 -33.63 23.22 11.17
N TYR A 8 -33.81 23.93 10.06
CA TYR A 8 -33.03 23.67 8.82
C TYR A 8 -31.60 24.19 8.92
N VAL A 9 -31.39 25.30 9.64
CA VAL A 9 -30.10 25.97 9.76
C VAL A 9 -29.08 25.09 10.49
N LEU A 10 -29.51 24.23 11.41
CA LEU A 10 -28.65 23.33 12.17
C LEU A 10 -28.51 21.93 11.54
N ARG A 11 -29.53 21.47 10.80
CA ARG A 11 -29.54 20.13 10.19
C ARG A 11 -28.64 20.02 8.95
N VAL A 12 -28.58 21.07 8.14
CA VAL A 12 -27.74 21.13 6.94
C VAL A 12 -26.24 21.05 7.26
N PRO A 13 -25.66 21.86 8.18
CA PRO A 13 -24.24 21.77 8.49
C PRO A 13 -23.87 20.43 9.14
N LEU A 14 -24.74 19.86 9.96
CA LEU A 14 -24.51 18.54 10.56
C LEU A 14 -24.47 17.43 9.49
N ALA A 15 -25.38 17.47 8.52
CA ALA A 15 -25.38 16.52 7.41
C ALA A 15 -24.13 16.65 6.52
N ILE A 16 -23.65 17.88 6.29
CA ILE A 16 -22.40 18.14 5.56
C ILE A 16 -21.21 17.60 6.34
N PHE A 17 -21.15 17.84 7.66
CA PHE A 17 -20.06 17.33 8.51
C PHE A 17 -20.01 15.80 8.52
N LEU A 18 -21.18 15.15 8.62
CA LEU A 18 -21.29 13.69 8.52
C LEU A 18 -20.87 13.17 7.15
N ALA A 19 -21.26 13.82 6.06
CA ALA A 19 -20.84 13.45 4.71
C ALA A 19 -19.31 13.61 4.53
N VAL A 20 -18.72 14.69 5.05
CA VAL A 20 -17.27 14.91 5.03
C VAL A 20 -16.55 13.85 5.87
N LEU A 21 -17.06 13.50 7.05
CA LEU A 21 -16.49 12.43 7.87
C LEU A 21 -16.54 11.08 7.13
N LEU A 22 -17.67 10.72 6.54
CA LEU A 22 -17.81 9.50 5.74
C LEU A 22 -16.82 9.48 4.57
N LEU A 23 -16.59 10.62 3.91
CA LEU A 23 -15.58 10.77 2.85
C LEU A 23 -14.14 10.59 3.35
N HIS A 24 -13.83 11.00 4.58
CA HIS A 24 -12.50 10.79 5.17
C HIS A 24 -12.28 9.34 5.66
N PHE A 25 -13.35 8.59 5.93
CA PHE A 25 -13.29 7.20 6.39
C PHE A 25 -13.25 6.15 5.27
N TYR A 26 -13.25 6.54 3.98
CA TYR A 26 -12.88 5.62 2.91
C TYR A 26 -11.37 5.32 3.02
N ALA A 27 -11.01 4.48 3.99
CA ALA A 27 -9.73 3.80 4.00
C ALA A 27 -9.77 2.82 2.83
N GLU A 28 -9.15 3.20 1.72
CA GLU A 28 -8.91 2.32 0.60
C GLU A 28 -8.09 1.13 1.11
N ALA A 29 -8.75 -0.01 1.32
CA ALA A 29 -8.07 -1.24 1.66
C ALA A 29 -7.17 -1.61 0.47
N ALA A 30 -5.88 -1.82 0.72
CA ALA A 30 -4.94 -2.19 -0.33
C ALA A 30 -5.40 -3.49 -1.00
N THR A 31 -5.54 -3.46 -2.32
CA THR A 31 -5.98 -4.61 -3.11
C THR A 31 -4.81 -5.58 -3.36
N TRP A 32 -5.12 -6.77 -3.86
CA TRP A 32 -4.09 -7.71 -4.33
C TRP A 32 -3.26 -7.10 -5.47
N GLN A 33 -3.89 -6.36 -6.37
CA GLN A 33 -3.22 -5.64 -7.45
C GLN A 33 -2.25 -4.58 -6.91
N ASP A 34 -2.64 -3.86 -5.86
CA ASP A 34 -1.73 -2.91 -5.19
C ASP A 34 -0.53 -3.64 -4.57
N PHE A 35 -0.75 -4.79 -3.94
CA PHE A 35 0.32 -5.60 -3.38
C PHE A 35 1.29 -6.06 -4.47
N GLN A 36 0.79 -6.66 -5.56
CA GLN A 36 1.62 -7.10 -6.68
C GLN A 36 2.47 -5.95 -7.23
N ASN A 37 1.83 -4.80 -7.50
CA ASN A 37 2.51 -3.63 -8.02
C ASN A 37 3.55 -3.06 -7.05
N ARG A 38 3.34 -3.13 -5.74
CA ARG A 38 4.25 -2.53 -4.76
C ARG A 38 5.32 -3.49 -4.26
N HIS A 39 5.10 -4.80 -4.34
CA HIS A 39 5.92 -5.80 -3.64
C HIS A 39 6.45 -6.93 -4.52
N ILE A 40 5.98 -7.12 -5.76
CA ILE A 40 6.51 -8.18 -6.63
C ILE A 40 7.24 -7.53 -7.80
N ALA A 41 8.50 -7.91 -8.02
CA ALA A 41 9.34 -7.32 -9.05
C ALA A 41 10.41 -8.27 -9.57
N PRO A 42 10.84 -8.11 -10.83
CA PRO A 42 12.04 -8.79 -11.32
C PRO A 42 13.25 -8.51 -10.44
N PRO A 43 14.21 -9.45 -10.37
CA PRO A 43 15.45 -9.25 -9.64
C PRO A 43 16.27 -8.10 -10.25
N ARG A 44 17.26 -7.64 -9.50
CA ARG A 44 18.22 -6.62 -9.96
C ARG A 44 18.99 -7.12 -11.18
N GLY A 45 19.33 -6.22 -12.09
CA GLY A 45 20.23 -6.55 -13.19
C GLY A 45 21.63 -6.98 -12.67
N PRO A 46 22.41 -7.76 -13.43
CA PRO A 46 23.70 -8.32 -12.98
C PRO A 46 24.72 -7.30 -12.46
N ASN A 47 24.64 -6.04 -12.92
CA ASN A 47 25.53 -4.95 -12.54
C ASN A 47 24.78 -3.74 -11.94
N GLU A 48 23.49 -3.89 -11.63
CA GLU A 48 22.69 -2.81 -11.07
C GLU A 48 22.94 -2.73 -9.56
N ASN A 49 23.47 -1.59 -9.09
CA ASN A 49 23.64 -1.38 -7.65
C ASN A 49 22.26 -1.25 -6.95
N LEU A 50 22.23 -1.54 -5.65
CA LEU A 50 21.00 -1.59 -4.87
C LEU A 50 20.22 -0.26 -4.90
N ASN A 51 20.91 0.87 -4.79
CA ASN A 51 20.27 2.19 -4.76
C ASN A 51 19.60 2.49 -6.10
N ALA A 52 20.29 2.26 -7.22
CA ALA A 52 19.75 2.46 -8.56
C ALA A 52 18.51 1.57 -8.82
N TYR A 53 18.54 0.32 -8.36
CA TYR A 53 17.37 -0.56 -8.42
C TYR A 53 16.21 0.02 -7.60
N CYS A 54 16.47 0.39 -6.34
CA CYS A 54 15.43 0.91 -5.45
C CYS A 54 14.83 2.21 -5.99
N ASP A 55 15.64 3.16 -6.44
CA ASP A 55 15.16 4.42 -7.02
C ASP A 55 14.27 4.16 -8.24
N ARG A 56 14.76 3.36 -9.18
CA ARG A 56 14.02 3.00 -10.40
C ARG A 56 12.69 2.31 -10.07
N MET A 57 12.72 1.33 -9.17
CA MET A 57 11.53 0.56 -8.83
C MET A 57 10.54 1.36 -8.00
N MET A 58 10.99 2.15 -7.03
CA MET A 58 10.11 2.98 -6.21
C MET A 58 9.40 4.06 -7.06
N ILE A 59 10.10 4.66 -8.01
CA ILE A 59 9.52 5.61 -8.99
C ILE A 59 8.53 4.90 -9.91
N ALA A 60 8.95 3.79 -10.55
CA ALA A 60 8.13 3.08 -11.52
C ALA A 60 6.82 2.53 -10.93
N ARG A 61 6.78 2.26 -9.62
CA ARG A 61 5.60 1.77 -8.91
C ARG A 61 4.79 2.88 -8.23
N GLY A 62 5.12 4.14 -8.49
CA GLY A 62 4.40 5.31 -7.96
C GLY A 62 4.54 5.49 -6.45
N MET A 63 5.56 4.92 -5.82
CA MET A 63 5.76 4.96 -4.37
C MET A 63 6.59 6.16 -3.90
N THR A 64 6.86 7.11 -4.80
CA THR A 64 7.55 8.37 -4.50
C THR A 64 6.62 9.58 -4.43
N GLN A 65 5.32 9.41 -4.75
CA GLN A 65 4.33 10.49 -4.85
C GLN A 65 3.05 10.16 -4.08
N PRO A 66 2.36 11.16 -3.48
CA PRO A 66 2.81 12.55 -3.28
C PRO A 66 3.89 12.66 -2.19
N ARG A 67 4.17 11.56 -1.47
CA ARG A 67 5.22 11.46 -0.47
C ARG A 67 6.07 10.22 -0.77
N CYS A 68 7.36 10.32 -0.50
CA CYS A 68 8.26 9.19 -0.65
C CYS A 68 7.97 8.14 0.41
N LYS A 69 7.61 6.92 -0.01
CA LYS A 69 7.45 5.78 0.89
C LYS A 69 8.82 5.46 1.53
N PRO A 70 8.93 5.43 2.87
CA PRO A 70 10.21 5.37 3.54
C PRO A 70 10.89 4.00 3.43
N ARG A 71 10.12 2.91 3.40
CA ARG A 71 10.63 1.54 3.25
C ARG A 71 9.73 0.72 2.35
N ASN A 72 10.32 -0.18 1.57
CA ASN A 72 9.57 -1.16 0.80
C ASN A 72 10.41 -2.40 0.52
N THR A 73 9.79 -3.58 0.50
CA THR A 73 10.45 -4.82 0.11
C THR A 73 9.88 -5.31 -1.21
N PHE A 74 10.75 -5.66 -2.14
CA PHE A 74 10.41 -6.34 -3.39
C PHE A 74 10.77 -7.81 -3.30
N ILE A 75 9.82 -8.68 -3.65
CA ILE A 75 9.95 -10.13 -3.73
C ILE A 75 10.26 -10.50 -5.19
N HIS A 76 11.31 -11.28 -5.38
CA HIS A 76 11.78 -11.74 -6.69
C HIS A 76 11.30 -13.16 -6.94
N ASN A 77 9.99 -13.31 -7.09
CA ASN A 77 9.39 -14.58 -7.45
C ASN A 77 8.17 -14.35 -8.35
N ASN A 78 7.65 -15.43 -8.95
CA ASN A 78 6.42 -15.36 -9.70
C ASN A 78 5.23 -15.09 -8.75
N VAL A 79 4.24 -14.41 -9.30
CA VAL A 79 3.05 -13.95 -8.57
C VAL A 79 2.26 -15.11 -7.97
N HIS A 80 2.19 -16.23 -8.68
CA HIS A 80 1.43 -17.40 -8.24
C HIS A 80 2.02 -17.95 -6.93
N ASP A 81 3.33 -18.14 -6.86
CA ASP A 81 3.98 -18.72 -5.68
C ASP A 81 3.90 -17.81 -4.46
N VAL A 82 3.98 -16.49 -4.67
CA VAL A 82 3.73 -15.51 -3.59
C VAL A 82 2.28 -15.61 -3.10
N GLN A 83 1.32 -15.79 -4.00
CA GLN A 83 -0.10 -15.94 -3.63
C GLN A 83 -0.37 -17.25 -2.90
N GLN A 84 0.37 -18.32 -3.20
CA GLN A 84 0.22 -19.63 -2.54
C GLN A 84 0.55 -19.60 -1.04
N VAL A 85 1.26 -18.57 -0.56
CA VAL A 85 1.44 -18.33 0.89
C VAL A 85 0.07 -18.19 1.58
N CYS A 86 -0.94 -17.63 0.92
CA CYS A 86 -2.29 -17.52 1.49
C CYS A 86 -3.14 -18.80 1.36
N HIS A 87 -2.66 -19.81 0.61
CA HIS A 87 -3.44 -20.99 0.22
C HIS A 87 -2.84 -22.32 0.71
N GLY A 88 -1.89 -22.27 1.65
CA GLY A 88 -1.38 -23.45 2.35
C GLY A 88 0.12 -23.71 2.21
N GLN A 89 0.86 -22.89 1.44
CA GLN A 89 2.32 -22.92 1.42
C GLN A 89 2.93 -22.05 2.54
N SER A 90 2.33 -22.09 3.72
CA SER A 90 2.65 -21.21 4.84
C SER A 90 2.35 -21.84 6.19
N THR A 91 2.91 -21.23 7.23
CA THR A 91 2.46 -21.39 8.61
C THR A 91 1.65 -20.17 9.03
N HIS A 92 0.57 -20.39 9.79
CA HIS A 92 -0.22 -19.28 10.33
C HIS A 92 0.62 -18.52 11.36
N TYR A 93 0.77 -17.20 11.16
CA TYR A 93 1.49 -16.34 12.09
C TYR A 93 0.54 -15.75 13.14
N GLY A 94 -0.59 -15.21 12.69
CA GLY A 94 -1.60 -14.59 13.56
C GLY A 94 -2.56 -13.70 12.78
N GLY A 95 -3.83 -13.66 13.18
CA GLY A 95 -4.86 -12.92 12.43
C GLY A 95 -4.93 -13.41 10.97
N ASN A 96 -4.81 -12.49 10.01
CA ASN A 96 -4.76 -12.78 8.56
C ASN A 96 -3.32 -12.79 8.01
N LEU A 97 -2.32 -13.03 8.86
CA LEU A 97 -0.90 -13.05 8.50
C LEU A 97 -0.37 -14.48 8.44
N TYR A 98 0.52 -14.72 7.47
CA TYR A 98 1.07 -16.02 7.13
C TYR A 98 2.56 -15.91 6.82
N ASP A 99 3.34 -16.85 7.33
CA ASP A 99 4.77 -16.96 7.06
C ASP A 99 5.00 -18.02 5.98
N SER A 100 5.74 -17.69 4.92
CA SER A 100 6.03 -18.65 3.86
C SER A 100 6.89 -19.81 4.37
N ILE A 101 6.58 -21.03 3.95
CA ILE A 101 7.43 -22.21 4.24
C ILE A 101 8.74 -22.11 3.46
N GLN A 102 8.66 -21.60 2.23
CA GLN A 102 9.83 -21.40 1.37
C GLN A 102 10.41 -20.00 1.55
N SER A 103 11.73 -19.89 1.40
CA SER A 103 12.42 -18.61 1.34
C SER A 103 12.24 -17.97 -0.04
N PHE A 104 12.08 -16.65 -0.07
CA PHE A 104 12.10 -15.88 -1.31
C PHE A 104 13.32 -14.96 -1.36
N ASP A 105 13.86 -14.80 -2.57
CA ASP A 105 14.82 -13.73 -2.83
C ASP A 105 14.09 -12.37 -2.77
N MET A 106 14.69 -11.41 -2.08
CA MET A 106 14.05 -10.14 -1.78
C MET A 106 15.07 -9.00 -1.77
N THR A 107 14.61 -7.82 -2.18
CA THR A 107 15.35 -6.57 -2.04
C THR A 107 14.60 -5.63 -1.11
N GLU A 108 15.26 -5.21 -0.03
CA GLU A 108 14.76 -4.15 0.85
C GLU A 108 15.26 -2.78 0.35
N CYS A 109 14.33 -1.86 0.15
CA CYS A 109 14.57 -0.48 -0.22
C CYS A 109 14.28 0.43 0.96
N ASN A 110 15.30 1.16 1.41
CA ASN A 110 15.21 2.12 2.50
C ASN A 110 15.52 3.51 1.97
N ASN A 111 14.57 4.44 2.11
CA ASN A 111 14.79 5.83 1.78
C ASN A 111 15.77 6.42 2.81
N THR A 112 16.94 6.84 2.34
CA THR A 112 17.98 7.45 3.17
C THR A 112 17.75 8.94 3.41
N GLY A 113 16.73 9.54 2.79
CA GLY A 113 16.44 10.98 2.88
C GLY A 113 17.43 11.86 2.12
N LEU A 114 18.33 11.27 1.32
CA LEU A 114 19.27 11.99 0.47
C LEU A 114 18.59 12.28 -0.88
N ILE A 115 17.80 13.35 -0.91
CA ILE A 115 17.38 14.03 -2.15
C ILE A 115 17.89 15.46 -2.05
#